data_AF-A0A356V372-F1
#
_entry.id   AF-A0A356V372-F1
#
_cell.length_a   1.000
_cell.length_b   1.000
_cell.length_c   1.000
_cell.angle_alpha   90.00
_cell.angle_beta   90.00
_cell.angle_gamma   90.00
#
_symmetry.space_group_name_H-M   'P 1'
#
loop_
_entity.id
_entity.type
_entity.pdbx_description
1 polymer ?
#
loop_
_entity_poly.entity_id
_entity_poly.type
_entity_poly.pdbx_seq_one_letter_code
_entity_poly.pdbx_strand_id
1 'polypeptide(L)'
;MAAKKTTKKSNSSKEELLSYYREMLLIRRFEEKAGQLYGMGLIGGFCHLYIGQEAIIVGLESVTKEGDKRVTSYRDHGHMLACGMDPKGVMAELTGRIGGYSKGKGGSMHMFSKEAHFYGGHGMVGAQVPIGAGLALID
;
A
#
# COMPACT_ATOMS: atom_id res chain seq x y z
N MET A 1 22.82 10.54 -38.71
CA MET A 1 23.28 9.83 -37.49
C MET A 1 22.35 10.23 -36.34
N ALA A 2 21.69 9.27 -35.68
CA ALA A 2 20.82 9.59 -34.55
C ALA A 2 21.67 10.09 -33.37
N ALA A 3 21.36 11.28 -32.87
CA ALA A 3 22.04 11.87 -31.72
C ALA A 3 21.96 10.92 -30.53
N LYS A 4 23.12 10.54 -29.98
CA LYS A 4 23.25 9.68 -28.81
C LYS A 4 22.63 10.42 -27.61
N LYS A 5 21.40 10.05 -27.24
CA LYS A 5 20.68 10.61 -26.09
C LYS A 5 21.55 10.34 -24.85
N THR A 6 22.15 11.38 -24.28
CA THR A 6 22.86 11.31 -23.02
C THR A 6 21.86 10.95 -21.94
N THR A 7 21.89 9.68 -21.50
CA THR A 7 21.08 9.22 -20.38
C THR A 7 21.58 9.94 -19.13
N LYS A 8 20.73 10.84 -18.59
CA LYS A 8 20.97 11.48 -17.30
C LYS A 8 21.22 10.38 -16.27
N LYS A 9 22.30 10.50 -15.50
CA LYS A 9 22.64 9.55 -14.45
C LYS A 9 21.50 9.56 -13.42
N SER A 10 20.97 8.36 -13.12
CA SER A 10 19.95 8.19 -12.07
C SER A 10 20.50 8.67 -10.73
N ASN A 11 19.66 9.32 -9.93
CA ASN A 11 19.99 9.68 -8.54
C ASN A 11 19.97 8.45 -7.61
N SER A 12 19.44 7.32 -8.06
CA SER A 12 19.40 6.05 -7.33
C SER A 12 20.41 5.05 -7.90
N SER A 13 21.02 4.30 -7.00
CA SER A 13 21.87 3.15 -7.27
C SER A 13 21.09 2.00 -7.93
N LYS A 14 21.82 1.06 -8.52
CA LYS A 14 21.22 -0.14 -9.12
C LYS A 14 20.52 -0.98 -8.05
N GLU A 15 21.11 -1.05 -6.86
CA GLU A 15 20.64 -1.82 -5.73
C GLU A 15 19.29 -1.28 -5.23
N GLU A 16 19.14 0.04 -5.08
CA GLU A 16 17.87 0.69 -4.73
C GLU A 16 16.80 0.42 -5.80
N LEU A 17 17.12 0.58 -7.08
CA LEU A 17 16.18 0.32 -8.18
C LEU A 17 15.70 -1.14 -8.19
N LEU A 18 16.59 -2.09 -7.88
CA LEU A 18 16.22 -3.50 -7.74
C LEU A 18 15.35 -3.75 -6.50
N SER A 19 15.56 -3.02 -5.40
CA SER A 19 14.67 -3.08 -4.23
C SER A 19 13.27 -2.59 -4.58
N TYR A 20 13.16 -1.39 -5.16
CA TYR A 20 11.88 -0.82 -5.57
C TYR A 20 11.14 -1.72 -6.55
N TYR A 21 11.86 -2.33 -7.50
CA TYR A 21 11.26 -3.29 -8.42
C TYR A 21 10.70 -4.51 -7.70
N ARG A 22 11.41 -5.07 -6.72
CA ARG A 22 10.93 -6.23 -5.94
C ARG A 22 9.70 -5.87 -5.10
N GLU A 23 9.67 -4.70 -4.49
CA GLU A 23 8.53 -4.20 -3.71
C GLU A 23 7.30 -3.98 -4.61
N MET A 24 7.47 -3.31 -5.75
CA MET A 24 6.39 -3.15 -6.73
C MET A 24 5.87 -4.50 -7.23
N LEU A 25 6.77 -5.45 -7.49
CA LEU A 25 6.38 -6.78 -7.95
C LEU A 25 5.65 -7.57 -6.86
N LEU A 26 6.04 -7.44 -5.59
CA LEU A 26 5.33 -8.03 -4.46
C LEU A 26 3.90 -7.50 -4.39
N ILE A 27 3.73 -6.18 -4.45
CA ILE A 27 2.40 -5.55 -4.46
C ILE A 27 1.58 -6.07 -5.64
N ARG A 28 2.14 -6.05 -6.86
CA ARG A 28 1.44 -6.55 -8.06
C ARG A 28 0.97 -8.00 -7.89
N ARG A 29 1.83 -8.90 -7.42
CA ARG A 29 1.49 -10.32 -7.26
C ARG A 29 0.47 -10.54 -6.14
N PHE A 30 0.58 -9.78 -5.06
CA PHE A 30 -0.41 -9.81 -3.98
C PHE A 30 -1.79 -9.38 -4.49
N GLU A 31 -1.85 -8.27 -5.21
CA GLU A 31 -3.07 -7.70 -5.76
C GLU A 31 -3.72 -8.59 -6.83
N GLU A 32 -2.92 -9.23 -7.71
CA GLU A 32 -3.41 -10.25 -8.64
C GLU A 32 -4.07 -11.41 -7.88
N LYS A 33 -3.48 -11.84 -6.76
CA LYS A 33 -4.07 -12.91 -5.94
C LYS A 33 -5.33 -12.44 -5.22
N ALA A 34 -5.34 -11.22 -4.69
CA ALA A 34 -6.53 -10.61 -4.10
C ALA A 34 -7.68 -10.52 -5.12
N GLY A 35 -7.39 -10.10 -6.36
CA GLY A 35 -8.35 -10.07 -7.45
C GLY A 35 -8.92 -11.45 -7.79
N GLN A 36 -8.08 -12.50 -7.83
CA GLN A 36 -8.55 -13.88 -8.02
C GLN A 36 -9.48 -14.32 -6.88
N LEU A 37 -9.09 -14.10 -5.62
CA LEU A 37 -9.88 -14.50 -4.45
C LEU A 37 -11.21 -13.74 -4.38
N TYR A 38 -11.21 -12.47 -4.77
CA TYR A 38 -12.43 -11.68 -4.90
C TYR A 38 -13.35 -12.24 -5.98
N GLY A 39 -12.82 -12.59 -7.15
CA GLY A 39 -13.59 -13.26 -8.22
C GLY A 39 -14.17 -14.62 -7.81
N MET A 40 -13.54 -15.29 -6.83
CA MET A 40 -14.04 -16.52 -6.21
C MET A 40 -15.05 -16.28 -5.08
N GLY A 41 -15.35 -15.03 -4.73
CA GLY A 41 -16.24 -14.69 -3.62
C GLY A 41 -15.64 -14.90 -2.22
N LEU A 42 -14.31 -15.03 -2.11
CA LEU A 42 -13.60 -15.27 -0.84
C LEU A 42 -13.21 -13.97 -0.11
N ILE A 43 -13.41 -12.82 -0.73
CA ILE A 43 -13.24 -11.48 -0.14
C ILE A 43 -14.62 -10.82 -0.12
N GLY A 44 -15.08 -10.42 1.06
CA GLY A 44 -16.37 -9.75 1.24
C GLY A 44 -16.30 -8.25 0.95
N GLY A 45 -17.44 -7.66 0.61
CA GLY A 45 -17.54 -6.23 0.29
C GLY A 45 -16.94 -5.89 -1.08
N PHE A 46 -16.40 -4.68 -1.24
CA PHE A 46 -15.75 -4.24 -2.48
C PHE A 46 -14.24 -4.38 -2.38
N CYS A 47 -13.63 -5.08 -3.33
CA CYS A 47 -12.18 -5.24 -3.41
C CYS A 47 -11.54 -4.19 -4.33
N HIS A 48 -10.78 -3.26 -3.76
CA HIS A 48 -10.18 -2.15 -4.49
C HIS A 48 -8.68 -2.37 -4.68
N LEU A 49 -8.31 -2.90 -5.84
CA LEU A 49 -6.92 -3.29 -6.10
C LEU A 49 -5.99 -2.07 -6.28
N TYR A 50 -4.73 -2.18 -5.86
CA TYR A 50 -3.69 -1.15 -6.09
C TYR A 50 -2.95 -1.29 -7.45
N ILE A 51 -3.43 -2.19 -8.32
CA ILE A 51 -2.83 -2.46 -9.63
C ILE A 51 -2.68 -1.18 -10.47
N GLY A 52 -1.43 -0.91 -10.87
CA GLY A 52 -1.06 0.21 -11.74
C GLY A 52 -0.57 1.44 -10.98
N GLN A 53 -0.56 1.38 -9.65
CA GLN A 53 -0.15 2.49 -8.78
C GLN A 53 1.07 2.12 -7.90
N GLU A 54 1.66 0.94 -8.07
CA GLU A 54 2.70 0.39 -7.19
C GLU A 54 3.90 1.33 -7.06
N ALA A 55 4.30 1.98 -8.15
CA ALA A 55 5.41 2.93 -8.15
C ALA A 55 5.15 4.17 -7.28
N ILE A 56 3.88 4.56 -7.08
CA ILE A 56 3.51 5.72 -6.28
C ILE A 56 3.90 5.46 -4.82
N ILE A 57 3.44 4.33 -4.28
CA ILE A 57 3.67 4.04 -2.87
C ILE A 57 5.11 3.61 -2.59
N VAL A 58 5.71 2.78 -3.44
CA VAL A 58 7.14 2.43 -3.29
C VAL A 58 8.02 3.67 -3.38
N GLY A 59 7.70 4.60 -4.28
CA GLY A 59 8.39 5.89 -4.36
C GLY A 59 8.18 6.75 -3.10
N LEU A 60 6.97 6.81 -2.56
CA LEU A 60 6.68 7.53 -1.32
C LEU A 60 7.47 6.93 -0.14
N GLU A 61 7.37 5.61 0.06
CA GLU A 61 8.05 4.90 1.14
C GLU A 61 9.58 5.05 1.08
N SER A 62 10.16 5.11 -0.12
CA SER A 62 11.60 5.30 -0.30
C SER A 62 12.18 6.57 0.32
N VAL A 63 11.33 7.56 0.61
CA VAL A 63 11.72 8.85 1.23
C VAL A 63 11.06 9.09 2.58
N THR A 64 10.23 8.17 3.06
CA THR A 64 9.65 8.25 4.41
C THR A 64 10.72 8.06 5.48
N LYS A 65 10.45 8.63 6.65
CA LYS A 65 11.29 8.54 7.84
C LYS A 65 10.56 7.76 8.92
N GLU A 66 11.35 7.28 9.88
CA GLU A 66 10.81 6.68 11.09
C GLU A 66 9.85 7.67 11.79
N GLY A 67 8.68 7.17 12.18
CA GLY A 67 7.61 7.98 12.79
C GLY A 67 6.64 8.65 11.81
N ASP A 68 6.92 8.65 10.50
CA ASP A 68 5.97 9.19 9.52
C ASP A 68 4.65 8.40 9.56
N LYS A 69 3.54 9.14 9.61
CA LYS A 69 2.18 8.59 9.68
C LYS A 69 1.58 8.50 8.29
N ARG A 70 0.83 7.42 8.05
CA ARG A 70 0.22 7.14 6.75
C ARG A 70 -1.29 7.11 6.85
N VAL A 71 -1.93 7.77 5.90
CA VAL A 71 -3.38 7.75 5.72
C VAL A 71 -3.67 7.77 4.23
N THR A 72 -4.61 6.95 3.76
CA THR A 72 -4.90 6.82 2.34
C THR A 72 -6.39 6.58 2.08
N SER A 73 -6.75 6.55 0.81
CA SER A 73 -8.09 6.17 0.34
C SER A 73 -8.31 4.65 0.41
N TYR A 74 -9.44 4.18 -0.08
CA TYR A 74 -9.83 2.76 -0.16
C TYR A 74 -8.94 1.84 -1.00
N ARG A 75 -7.84 2.33 -1.59
CA ARG A 75 -6.83 1.51 -2.29
C ARG A 75 -5.59 1.38 -1.41
N ASP A 76 -5.71 0.61 -0.33
CA ASP A 76 -4.78 0.64 0.80
C ASP A 76 -3.88 -0.61 0.94
N HIS A 77 -4.13 -1.72 0.22
CA HIS A 77 -3.38 -2.96 0.44
C HIS A 77 -1.91 -2.80 0.05
N GLY A 78 -1.67 -2.23 -1.14
CA GLY A 78 -0.33 -1.88 -1.59
C GLY A 78 0.40 -0.94 -0.64
N HIS A 79 -0.31 -0.05 0.06
CA HIS A 79 0.29 0.80 1.08
C HIS A 79 0.75 0.00 2.29
N MET A 80 -0.10 -0.83 2.89
CA MET A 80 0.32 -1.67 4.02
C MET A 80 1.54 -2.53 3.69
N LEU A 81 1.57 -3.13 2.50
CA LEU A 81 2.69 -3.95 2.06
C LEU A 81 3.99 -3.14 1.97
N ALA A 82 3.92 -1.94 1.40
CA ALA A 82 5.07 -1.05 1.27
C ALA A 82 5.56 -0.52 2.64
N CYS A 83 4.66 -0.42 3.63
CA CYS A 83 5.00 -0.09 5.03
C CYS A 83 5.70 -1.26 5.77
N GLY A 84 6.04 -2.34 5.09
CA GLY A 84 6.71 -3.50 5.68
C GLY A 84 5.79 -4.46 6.45
N MET A 85 4.47 -4.32 6.32
CA MET A 85 3.52 -5.22 6.99
C MET A 85 3.54 -6.59 6.34
N ASP A 86 3.43 -7.66 7.15
CA ASP A 86 3.41 -9.04 6.65
C ASP A 86 2.23 -9.25 5.68
N PRO A 87 2.47 -9.65 4.41
CA PRO A 87 1.43 -9.95 3.44
C PRO A 87 0.40 -10.97 3.93
N LYS A 88 0.78 -11.91 4.81
CA LYS A 88 -0.16 -12.88 5.40
C LYS A 88 -1.22 -12.19 6.24
N GLY A 89 -0.84 -11.18 7.02
CA GLY A 89 -1.77 -10.37 7.81
C GLY A 89 -2.70 -9.55 6.92
N VAL A 90 -2.17 -8.96 5.84
CA VAL A 90 -2.97 -8.19 4.88
C VAL A 90 -3.99 -9.11 4.19
N MET A 91 -3.57 -10.30 3.76
CA MET A 91 -4.45 -11.29 3.15
C MET A 91 -5.49 -11.83 4.13
N ALA A 92 -5.12 -12.04 5.40
CA ALA A 92 -6.04 -12.43 6.45
C ALA A 92 -7.12 -11.36 6.65
N GLU A 93 -6.75 -10.08 6.64
CA GLU A 93 -7.70 -8.96 6.72
C GLU A 93 -8.67 -8.95 5.53
N LEU A 94 -8.15 -9.05 4.29
CA LEU A 94 -8.97 -9.10 3.08
C LEU A 94 -10.00 -10.23 3.09
N THR A 95 -9.64 -11.37 3.67
CA THR A 95 -10.47 -12.58 3.69
C THR A 95 -11.30 -12.72 4.97
N GLY A 96 -11.39 -11.66 5.79
CA GLY A 96 -12.23 -11.62 6.98
C GLY A 96 -11.77 -12.55 8.10
N ARG A 97 -10.46 -12.85 8.18
CA ARG A 97 -9.89 -13.79 9.16
C ARG A 97 -9.36 -13.06 10.40
N ILE A 98 -9.42 -13.73 11.54
CA ILE A 98 -9.01 -13.20 12.85
C ILE A 98 -7.54 -12.73 12.91
N GLY A 99 -6.67 -13.31 12.06
CA GLY A 99 -5.26 -12.92 11.95
C GLY A 99 -4.99 -11.65 11.14
N GLY A 100 -6.04 -10.98 10.65
CA GLY A 100 -5.91 -9.67 10.01
C GLY A 100 -5.61 -8.56 11.02
N TYR A 101 -5.04 -7.45 10.55
CA TYR A 101 -4.62 -6.32 11.39
C TYR A 101 -5.78 -5.63 12.14
N SER A 102 -6.99 -5.71 11.59
CA SER A 102 -8.25 -5.27 12.21
C SER A 102 -9.14 -6.46 12.57
N LYS A 103 -8.55 -7.64 12.78
CA LYS A 103 -9.25 -8.91 13.10
C LYS A 103 -10.23 -9.34 12.00
N GLY A 104 -9.97 -8.98 10.74
CA GLY A 104 -10.83 -9.30 9.60
C GLY A 104 -12.08 -8.44 9.50
N LYS A 105 -12.18 -7.34 10.26
CA LYS A 105 -13.36 -6.46 10.28
C LYS A 105 -13.25 -5.27 9.34
N GLY A 106 -12.03 -4.85 9.00
CA GLY A 106 -11.78 -3.73 8.10
C GLY A 106 -11.89 -4.14 6.63
N GLY A 107 -11.51 -5.38 6.32
CA GLY A 107 -11.58 -5.91 4.96
C GLY A 107 -10.74 -5.08 3.98
N SER A 108 -11.26 -4.90 2.77
CA SER A 108 -10.50 -4.33 1.65
C SER A 108 -10.41 -2.80 1.62
N MET A 109 -11.19 -2.06 2.40
CA MET A 109 -11.21 -0.59 2.33
C MET A 109 -10.88 0.12 3.65
N HIS A 110 -10.72 -0.63 4.74
CA HIS A 110 -10.56 -0.09 6.09
C HIS A 110 -9.40 -0.75 6.83
N MET A 111 -8.29 -0.97 6.14
CA MET A 111 -7.10 -1.52 6.77
C MET A 111 -6.49 -0.52 7.75
N PHE A 112 -6.02 -0.99 8.90
CA PHE A 112 -5.52 -0.12 9.97
C PHE A 112 -4.46 -0.84 10.80
N SER A 113 -3.42 -0.12 11.23
CA SER A 113 -2.50 -0.57 12.29
C SER A 113 -1.90 0.63 13.00
N LYS A 114 -2.10 0.67 14.32
CA LYS A 114 -1.52 1.73 15.15
C LYS A 114 0.00 1.55 15.28
N GLU A 115 0.44 0.30 15.36
CA GLU A 115 1.83 -0.11 15.53
C GLU A 115 2.68 0.28 14.32
N ALA A 116 2.12 0.21 13.11
CA ALA A 116 2.79 0.61 11.88
C ALA A 116 2.50 2.08 11.47
N HIS A 117 1.92 2.89 12.35
CA HIS A 117 1.47 4.26 12.04
C HIS A 117 0.61 4.36 10.76
N PHE A 118 -0.20 3.33 10.52
CA PHE A 118 -1.09 3.23 9.37
C PHE A 118 -2.55 3.47 9.78
N TYR A 119 -3.05 4.67 9.53
CA TYR A 119 -4.30 5.16 10.08
C TYR A 119 -5.53 4.98 9.20
N GLY A 120 -5.45 4.14 8.15
CA GLY A 120 -6.63 3.79 7.39
C GLY A 120 -6.44 3.77 5.88
N GLY A 121 -7.11 2.82 5.24
CA GLY A 121 -7.89 3.13 4.05
C GLY A 121 -9.25 3.71 4.43
N HIS A 122 -9.70 4.68 3.66
CA HIS A 122 -11.01 5.30 3.84
C HIS A 122 -11.89 5.11 2.60
N GLY A 123 -13.01 4.38 2.78
CA GLY A 123 -14.06 4.21 1.78
C GLY A 123 -14.80 5.51 1.42
N MET A 124 -14.85 6.46 2.35
CA MET A 124 -15.43 7.79 2.10
C MET A 124 -14.42 8.65 1.36
N VAL A 125 -14.71 8.97 0.10
CA VAL A 125 -13.85 9.81 -0.75
C VAL A 125 -13.58 11.14 -0.06
N GLY A 126 -12.30 11.46 0.13
CA GLY A 126 -11.85 12.72 0.72
C GLY A 126 -11.72 12.70 2.24
N ALA A 127 -12.21 11.67 2.94
CA ALA A 127 -12.11 11.58 4.40
C ALA A 127 -10.66 11.53 4.90
N GLN A 128 -9.74 10.96 4.12
CA GLN A 128 -8.32 10.87 4.45
C GLN A 128 -7.63 12.23 4.56
N VAL A 129 -8.15 13.27 3.86
CA VAL A 129 -7.51 14.59 3.79
C VAL A 129 -7.53 15.32 5.14
N PRO A 130 -8.70 15.57 5.77
CA PRO A 130 -8.73 16.21 7.09
C PRO A 130 -8.11 15.33 8.19
N ILE A 131 -8.17 14.00 8.06
CA ILE A 131 -7.51 13.09 9.00
C ILE A 131 -6.00 13.25 8.92
N GLY A 132 -5.43 13.27 7.71
CA GLY A 132 -4.00 13.50 7.52
C GLY A 132 -3.54 14.84 8.06
N ALA A 133 -4.32 15.91 7.84
CA ALA A 133 -4.03 17.22 8.42
C ALA A 133 -4.03 17.18 9.96
N GLY A 134 -5.00 16.50 10.57
CA GLY A 134 -5.05 16.34 12.03
C GLY A 134 -3.87 15.52 12.57
N LEU A 135 -3.49 14.44 11.89
CA LEU A 135 -2.33 13.61 12.26
C LEU A 135 -1.01 14.38 12.20
N ALA A 136 -0.89 15.36 11.30
CA ALA A 136 0.28 16.21 11.17
C ALA A 136 0.39 17.30 12.25
N LEU A 137 -0.71 17.61 12.97
CA LEU A 137 -0.74 18.65 14.02
C LEU A 137 -0.56 18.11 15.44
N ILE A 138 -0.66 16.79 15.63
CA ILE A 138 -0.72 16.16 16.96
C ILE A 138 0.66 15.70 17.49
N ASP A 139 1.71 15.84 16.68
CA ASP A 139 3.11 15.65 17.07
C ASP A 139 3.88 16.98 16.92
#